data_AF-A0A6F8SMW5-F1
#
_entry.id   AF-A0A6F8SMW5-F1
#
_cell.length_a   1.000
_cell.length_b   1.000
_cell.length_c   1.000
_cell.angle_alpha   90.00
_cell.angle_beta   90.00
_cell.angle_gamma   90.00
#
_symmetry.space_group_name_H-M   'P 1'
#
loop_
_entity.id
_entity.type
_entity.pdbx_description
1 polymer ?
#
loop_
_entity_poly.entity_id
_entity_poly.type
_entity_poly.pdbx_seq_one_letter_code
_entity_poly.pdbx_strand_id
1 'polypeptide(L)'
;MPNSTELSSYELANLRGRAGRLMKDFIGRTFVLDEESFDNSDSHVQGDLFEDTYKSLDTDYASIFLANRSTIIDCVATDHLVSENAEAPGHIAIYIRQAAIKYGKDFRGYLEKRGITLSESEAAQVVRTLSNLTISPEICAQNRYVDPIALEQILADSQIPRLPENPNDSNLANLLNDLIQYLSRQSYYIQRVEQELGSRIVSTGKLQALTMYASQWIKGQPLAKMLDNSFINSKPDEIDSAISMIEGKVAYSLPNLLAPVYGAKGVDTVILTCMEAGSFNPFTRKLMDLGIARETALKISEEPRKQLITPSDTYQDLVKFVKLVAPSLEKWDRIQIPFLE
;
A
#
# COMPACT_ATOMS: atom_id res chain seq x y z
N MET A 1 7.57 31.97 -32.37
CA MET A 1 7.10 31.90 -30.98
C MET A 1 6.22 30.67 -30.88
N PRO A 2 6.65 29.56 -30.25
CA PRO A 2 5.78 28.39 -30.11
C PRO A 2 4.73 28.66 -29.03
N ASN A 3 3.46 28.43 -29.37
CA ASN A 3 2.30 28.53 -28.48
C ASN A 3 2.46 27.55 -27.31
N SER A 4 2.55 28.06 -26.08
CA SER A 4 2.37 27.28 -24.86
C SER A 4 0.91 26.80 -24.82
N THR A 5 0.71 25.51 -25.04
CA THR A 5 -0.60 24.87 -24.89
C THR A 5 -0.84 24.70 -23.38
N GLU A 6 -1.63 25.60 -22.80
CA GLU A 6 -2.10 25.44 -21.43
C GLU A 6 -3.01 24.21 -21.34
N LEU A 7 -2.69 23.30 -20.43
CA LEU A 7 -3.49 22.10 -20.17
C LEU A 7 -4.87 22.50 -19.67
N SER A 8 -5.93 21.91 -20.23
CA SER A 8 -7.28 22.15 -19.73
C SER A 8 -7.44 21.61 -18.30
N SER A 9 -8.37 22.16 -17.53
CA SER A 9 -8.63 21.73 -16.15
C SER A 9 -8.97 20.24 -16.03
N TYR A 10 -9.54 19.64 -17.09
CA TYR A 10 -9.82 18.21 -17.16
C TYR A 10 -8.55 17.37 -17.41
N GLU A 11 -7.66 17.85 -18.28
CA GLU A 11 -6.36 17.21 -18.54
C GLU A 11 -5.46 17.33 -17.32
N LEU A 12 -5.48 18.48 -16.63
CA LEU A 12 -4.75 18.70 -15.38
C LEU A 12 -5.30 17.83 -14.24
N ALA A 13 -6.62 17.60 -14.16
CA ALA A 13 -7.22 16.68 -13.19
C ALA A 13 -6.86 15.21 -13.47
N ASN A 14 -6.82 14.81 -14.75
CA ASN A 14 -6.38 13.47 -15.16
C ASN A 14 -4.87 13.28 -14.97
N LEU A 15 -4.07 14.31 -15.26
CA LEU A 15 -2.63 14.33 -15.01
C LEU A 15 -2.38 14.24 -13.50
N ARG A 16 -3.12 14.98 -12.67
CA ARG A 16 -3.07 14.88 -11.21
C ARG A 16 -3.50 13.51 -10.69
N GLY A 17 -4.53 12.88 -11.27
CA GLY A 17 -4.96 11.52 -10.89
C GLY A 17 -3.94 10.45 -11.28
N ARG A 18 -3.18 10.65 -12.36
CA ARG A 18 -2.08 9.77 -12.79
C ARG A 18 -0.78 10.05 -12.03
N ALA A 19 -0.46 11.32 -11.83
CA ALA A 19 0.68 11.77 -11.05
C ALA A 19 0.52 11.42 -9.58
N GLY A 20 -0.69 11.47 -9.00
CA GLY A 20 -0.98 10.99 -7.65
C GLY A 20 -0.80 9.48 -7.47
N ARG A 21 -0.86 8.69 -8.56
CA ARG A 21 -0.51 7.26 -8.54
C ARG A 21 1.00 7.02 -8.65
N LEU A 22 1.73 7.91 -9.33
CA LEU A 22 3.20 7.94 -9.41
C LEU A 22 3.85 8.62 -8.17
N MET A 23 3.12 9.51 -7.50
CA MET A 23 3.49 10.24 -6.28
C MET A 23 2.98 9.55 -5.02
N LYS A 24 2.57 8.27 -5.10
CA LYS A 24 2.27 7.48 -3.89
C LYS A 24 3.54 7.29 -3.02
N ASP A 25 4.72 7.52 -3.61
CA ASP A 25 6.02 7.59 -2.91
C ASP A 25 6.32 8.97 -2.29
N PHE A 26 5.47 9.99 -2.50
CA PHE A 26 5.68 11.36 -2.01
C PHE A 26 4.62 11.84 -1.00
N ILE A 27 3.44 11.21 -0.96
CA ILE A 27 2.43 11.53 0.06
C ILE A 27 2.89 10.93 1.38
N GLY A 28 3.36 11.79 2.29
CA GLY A 28 3.65 11.42 3.68
C GLY A 28 5.11 11.50 4.11
N ARG A 29 6.05 11.87 3.25
CA ARG A 29 7.46 12.06 3.66
C ARG A 29 7.58 13.20 4.66
N THR A 30 7.95 12.86 5.89
CA THR A 30 8.36 13.81 6.91
C THR A 30 9.87 14.01 6.83
N PHE A 31 10.31 15.21 6.47
CA PHE A 31 11.71 15.56 6.52
C PHE A 31 12.06 16.00 7.94
N VAL A 32 12.85 15.19 8.65
CA VAL A 32 13.51 15.63 9.88
C VAL A 32 14.81 16.31 9.44
N LEU A 33 14.84 17.63 9.54
CA LEU A 33 16.04 18.42 9.28
C LEU A 33 16.71 18.70 10.62
N ASP A 34 17.85 18.08 10.85
CA ASP A 34 18.72 18.42 11.97
C ASP A 34 19.50 19.70 11.63
N GLU A 35 19.43 20.70 12.50
CA GLU A 35 20.09 22.01 12.32
C GLU A 35 21.62 21.84 12.29
N GLU A 36 22.16 20.83 12.99
CA GLU A 36 23.60 20.52 13.00
C GLU A 36 24.09 19.90 11.67
N SER A 37 23.19 19.36 10.84
CA SER A 37 23.56 18.79 9.53
C SER A 37 23.97 19.86 8.50
N PHE A 38 23.78 21.14 8.81
CA PHE A 38 24.15 22.27 7.95
C PHE A 38 25.47 22.95 8.36
N ASP A 39 26.10 22.52 9.46
CA ASP A 39 27.40 23.04 9.88
C ASP A 39 28.56 22.31 9.18
N ASN A 40 28.93 22.88 8.03
CA ASN A 40 30.22 22.80 7.33
C ASN A 40 31.14 21.60 7.65
N SER A 41 31.12 20.60 6.78
CA SER A 41 32.37 20.02 6.26
C SER A 41 32.17 19.42 4.86
N ASP A 42 32.98 19.91 3.92
CA ASP A 42 33.03 19.54 2.48
C ASP A 42 33.46 18.08 2.22
N SER A 43 33.13 17.13 3.08
CA SER A 43 33.60 15.74 2.96
C SER A 43 32.70 14.69 3.60
N HIS A 44 31.39 14.79 3.38
CA HIS A 44 30.49 13.66 3.58
C HIS A 44 29.94 13.16 2.25
N VAL A 45 30.36 11.93 1.92
CA VAL A 45 29.80 11.10 0.86
C VAL A 45 28.29 11.12 1.01
N GLN A 46 27.60 11.63 -0.01
CA GLN A 46 26.16 11.51 -0.20
C GLN A 46 25.84 10.02 -0.26
N GLY A 47 25.63 9.40 0.92
CA GLY A 47 25.24 8.01 1.02
C GLY A 47 23.84 7.88 0.46
N ASP A 48 23.73 7.18 -0.67
CA ASP A 48 22.57 6.57 -1.33
C ASP A 48 21.19 6.78 -0.68
N LEU A 49 20.78 8.03 -0.44
CA LEU A 49 19.46 8.39 0.08
C LEU A 49 18.37 8.15 -0.99
N PHE A 50 18.81 7.95 -2.23
CA PHE A 50 18.01 7.57 -3.39
C PHE A 50 18.86 6.62 -4.24
N GLU A 51 18.87 5.33 -3.90
CA GLU A 51 19.11 4.35 -4.96
C GLU A 51 17.95 4.49 -5.95
N ASP A 52 18.19 5.25 -7.02
CA ASP A 52 17.40 5.21 -8.25
C ASP A 52 17.48 3.77 -8.78
N THR A 53 16.65 2.90 -8.23
CA THR A 53 16.33 1.62 -8.85
C THR A 53 15.49 1.96 -10.06
N TYR A 54 16.16 2.32 -11.15
CA TYR A 54 15.64 2.13 -12.50
C TYR A 54 15.36 0.63 -12.65
N LYS A 55 14.22 0.16 -12.13
CA LYS A 55 13.62 -1.08 -12.59
C LYS A 55 13.32 -0.81 -14.05
N SER A 56 14.01 -1.50 -14.94
CA SER A 56 13.71 -1.48 -16.37
C SER A 56 12.26 -1.94 -16.56
N LEU A 57 11.35 -0.98 -16.58
CA LEU A 57 10.04 -1.14 -17.17
C LEU A 57 10.30 -1.32 -18.65
N ASP A 58 10.41 -2.58 -19.08
CA ASP A 58 9.95 -3.08 -20.38
C ASP A 58 10.42 -4.53 -20.58
N THR A 59 9.70 -5.46 -19.97
CA THR A 59 9.56 -6.80 -20.55
C THR A 59 8.07 -7.09 -20.71
N ASP A 60 7.59 -7.12 -21.95
CA ASP A 60 6.21 -7.46 -22.28
C ASP A 60 5.87 -8.88 -21.76
N TYR A 61 4.61 -9.12 -21.40
CA TYR A 61 4.11 -10.42 -20.92
C TYR A 61 4.47 -11.54 -21.90
N ALA A 62 4.43 -11.24 -23.21
CA ALA A 62 4.84 -12.14 -24.28
C ALA A 62 6.32 -12.54 -24.16
N SER A 63 7.22 -11.56 -23.97
CA SER A 63 8.66 -11.78 -23.85
C SER A 63 9.00 -12.60 -22.61
N ILE A 64 8.38 -12.29 -21.47
CA ILE A 64 8.59 -13.03 -20.22
C ILE A 64 8.09 -14.46 -20.35
N PHE A 65 6.89 -14.64 -20.93
CA PHE A 65 6.31 -15.96 -21.16
C PHE A 65 7.18 -16.81 -22.09
N LEU A 66 7.65 -16.25 -23.21
CA LEU A 66 8.52 -16.97 -24.14
C LEU A 66 9.86 -17.36 -23.52
N ALA A 67 10.50 -16.45 -22.78
CA ALA A 67 11.77 -16.72 -22.12
C ALA A 67 11.67 -17.78 -21.01
N ASN A 68 10.49 -17.91 -20.36
CA ASN A 68 10.29 -18.77 -19.19
C ASN A 68 9.21 -19.83 -19.40
N ARG A 69 8.90 -20.19 -20.65
CA ARG A 69 7.72 -20.97 -21.02
C ARG A 69 7.63 -22.30 -20.25
N SER A 70 8.71 -23.08 -20.23
CA SER A 70 8.71 -24.39 -19.55
C SER A 70 8.34 -24.24 -18.08
N THR A 71 9.05 -23.35 -17.37
CA THR A 71 8.83 -23.10 -15.95
C THR A 71 7.41 -22.62 -15.66
N ILE A 72 6.88 -21.70 -16.48
CA ILE A 72 5.51 -21.20 -16.31
C ILE A 72 4.48 -22.31 -16.53
N ILE A 73 4.64 -23.11 -17.59
CA ILE A 73 3.73 -24.22 -17.90
C ILE A 73 3.76 -25.28 -16.79
N ASP A 74 4.94 -25.64 -16.30
CA ASP A 74 5.09 -26.57 -15.19
C ASP A 74 4.42 -26.02 -13.92
N CYS A 75 4.61 -24.73 -13.62
CA CYS A 75 3.93 -24.07 -12.51
C CYS A 75 2.40 -24.15 -12.64
N VAL A 76 1.82 -23.70 -13.76
CA VAL A 76 0.36 -23.67 -13.92
C VAL A 76 -0.26 -25.06 -14.05
N ALA A 77 0.53 -26.08 -14.40
CA ALA A 77 0.09 -27.47 -14.46
C ALA A 77 -0.03 -28.14 -13.08
N THR A 78 0.57 -27.56 -12.03
CA THR A 78 0.51 -28.07 -10.65
C THR A 78 -0.44 -27.24 -9.78
N ASP A 79 -0.90 -27.82 -8.67
CA ASP A 79 -1.66 -27.14 -7.62
C ASP A 79 -0.74 -26.44 -6.60
N HIS A 80 0.56 -26.34 -6.88
CA HIS A 80 1.50 -25.65 -6.01
C HIS A 80 1.29 -24.14 -6.03
N LEU A 81 1.44 -23.54 -4.85
CA LEU A 81 1.38 -22.11 -4.64
C LEU A 81 2.51 -21.41 -5.39
N VAL A 82 2.16 -20.39 -6.16
CA VAL A 82 3.13 -19.54 -6.83
C VAL A 82 3.27 -18.24 -6.05
N SER A 83 4.52 -17.84 -5.82
CA SER A 83 4.82 -16.54 -5.19
C SER A 83 4.49 -15.41 -6.16
N GLU A 84 3.76 -14.41 -5.69
CA GLU A 84 3.44 -13.19 -6.46
C GLU A 84 4.69 -12.41 -6.90
N ASN A 85 5.78 -12.58 -6.15
CA ASN A 85 7.03 -11.86 -6.34
C ASN A 85 8.20 -12.76 -6.81
N ALA A 86 7.94 -14.00 -7.27
CA ALA A 86 8.97 -14.75 -7.97
C ALA A 86 9.31 -14.02 -9.28
N GLU A 87 10.58 -13.64 -9.45
CA GLU A 87 11.07 -13.00 -10.68
C GLU A 87 10.60 -13.81 -11.89
N ALA A 88 10.17 -13.11 -12.95
CA ALA A 88 9.73 -13.58 -14.27
C ALA A 88 8.62 -14.68 -14.34
N PRO A 89 8.81 -15.97 -14.05
CA PRO A 89 7.73 -16.98 -14.13
C PRO A 89 6.49 -16.76 -13.23
N GLY A 90 6.65 -16.26 -11.99
CA GLY A 90 5.59 -16.33 -10.98
C GLY A 90 4.34 -15.53 -11.32
N HIS A 91 4.52 -14.24 -11.59
CA HIS A 91 3.40 -13.34 -11.89
C HIS A 91 2.66 -13.73 -13.19
N ILE A 92 3.35 -14.30 -14.19
CA ILE A 92 2.70 -14.81 -15.41
C ILE A 92 1.87 -16.07 -15.10
N ALA A 93 2.38 -16.98 -14.26
CA ALA A 93 1.63 -18.16 -13.86
C ALA A 93 0.35 -17.79 -13.09
N ILE A 94 0.44 -16.84 -12.15
CA ILE A 94 -0.73 -16.29 -11.45
C ILE A 94 -1.69 -15.65 -12.45
N TYR A 95 -1.19 -14.87 -13.40
CA TYR A 95 -2.00 -14.22 -14.42
C TYR A 95 -2.77 -15.24 -15.29
N ILE A 96 -2.14 -16.36 -15.65
CA ILE A 96 -2.79 -17.46 -16.39
C ILE A 96 -3.90 -18.10 -15.53
N ARG A 97 -3.61 -18.44 -14.26
CA ARG A 97 -4.61 -19.04 -13.35
C ARG A 97 -5.81 -18.10 -13.12
N GLN A 98 -5.54 -16.82 -12.90
CA GLN A 98 -6.54 -15.76 -12.77
C GLN A 98 -7.42 -15.66 -14.02
N ALA A 99 -6.80 -15.70 -15.22
CA ALA A 99 -7.56 -15.67 -16.48
C ALA A 99 -8.44 -16.90 -16.64
N ALA A 100 -7.95 -18.10 -16.29
CA ALA A 100 -8.71 -19.33 -16.39
C ALA A 100 -9.99 -19.31 -15.53
N ILE A 101 -9.91 -18.83 -14.30
CA ILE A 101 -11.09 -18.69 -13.42
C ILE A 101 -12.03 -17.61 -13.93
N LYS A 102 -11.48 -16.43 -14.31
CA LYS A 102 -12.30 -15.27 -14.66
C LYS A 102 -13.04 -15.42 -16.00
N TYR A 103 -12.39 -16.01 -17.00
CA TYR A 103 -12.92 -16.06 -18.37
C TYR A 103 -13.40 -17.47 -18.76
N GLY A 104 -13.23 -18.47 -17.89
CA GLY A 104 -13.68 -19.83 -18.14
C GLY A 104 -13.19 -20.34 -19.49
N LYS A 105 -14.11 -20.70 -20.39
CA LYS A 105 -13.78 -21.25 -21.72
C LYS A 105 -13.04 -20.27 -22.64
N ASP A 106 -13.20 -18.97 -22.43
CA ASP A 106 -12.64 -17.92 -23.31
C ASP A 106 -11.25 -17.46 -22.89
N PHE A 107 -10.70 -17.99 -21.80
CA PHE A 107 -9.43 -17.52 -21.24
C PHE A 107 -8.25 -17.63 -22.20
N ARG A 108 -8.22 -18.68 -23.04
CA ARG A 108 -7.14 -18.88 -24.03
C ARG A 108 -7.09 -17.71 -25.01
N GLY A 109 -8.24 -17.35 -25.61
CA GLY A 109 -8.32 -16.21 -26.53
C GLY A 109 -8.05 -14.87 -25.83
N TYR A 110 -8.32 -14.76 -24.54
CA TYR A 110 -7.95 -13.57 -23.75
C TYR A 110 -6.43 -13.47 -23.50
N LEU A 111 -5.75 -14.59 -23.26
CA LEU A 111 -4.30 -14.67 -23.09
C LEU A 111 -3.54 -14.43 -24.40
N GLU A 112 -4.04 -14.98 -25.51
CA GLU A 112 -3.44 -14.82 -26.86
C GLU A 112 -3.33 -13.34 -27.26
N LYS A 113 -4.33 -12.50 -26.91
CA LYS A 113 -4.32 -11.04 -27.14
C LYS A 113 -3.17 -10.30 -26.44
N ARG A 114 -2.48 -10.95 -25.50
CA ARG A 114 -1.33 -10.41 -24.74
C ARG A 114 -0.05 -11.20 -24.99
N GLY A 115 -0.02 -11.97 -26.09
CA GLY A 115 1.14 -12.75 -26.50
C GLY A 115 1.43 -13.99 -25.67
N ILE A 116 0.45 -14.47 -24.87
CA ILE A 116 0.57 -15.72 -24.12
C ILE A 116 -0.25 -16.79 -24.85
N THR A 117 0.44 -17.67 -25.58
CA THR A 117 -0.20 -18.74 -26.36
C THR A 117 -0.01 -20.09 -25.67
N LEU A 118 -1.14 -20.69 -25.25
CA LEU A 118 -1.19 -22.03 -24.66
C LEU A 118 -1.71 -23.03 -25.70
N SER A 119 -1.14 -24.24 -25.72
CA SER A 119 -1.70 -25.35 -26.48
C SER A 119 -3.03 -25.82 -25.88
N GLU A 120 -3.80 -26.63 -26.61
CA GLU A 120 -5.04 -27.21 -26.09
C GLU A 120 -4.80 -28.10 -24.87
N SER A 121 -3.72 -28.89 -24.86
CA SER A 121 -3.38 -29.75 -23.73
C SER A 121 -2.95 -28.94 -22.50
N GLU A 122 -2.18 -27.86 -22.70
CA GLU A 122 -1.77 -26.95 -21.61
C GLU A 122 -2.98 -26.24 -21.00
N ALA A 123 -3.86 -25.68 -21.85
CA ALA A 123 -5.07 -25.02 -21.40
C ALA A 123 -5.99 -25.98 -20.63
N ALA A 124 -6.18 -27.21 -21.13
CA ALA A 124 -6.96 -28.24 -20.44
C ALA A 124 -6.34 -28.61 -19.09
N GLN A 125 -5.01 -28.69 -19.00
CA GLN A 125 -4.32 -28.97 -17.74
C GLN A 125 -4.52 -27.85 -16.72
N VAL A 126 -4.41 -26.57 -17.12
CA VAL A 126 -4.68 -25.43 -16.22
C VAL A 126 -6.10 -25.52 -15.66
N VAL A 127 -7.11 -25.73 -16.51
CA VAL A 127 -8.50 -25.85 -16.07
C VAL A 127 -8.68 -27.04 -15.14
N ARG A 128 -8.05 -28.18 -15.43
CA ARG A 128 -8.10 -29.36 -14.57
C ARG A 128 -7.52 -29.10 -13.20
N THR A 129 -6.36 -28.45 -13.13
CA THR A 129 -5.70 -28.07 -11.86
C THR A 129 -6.57 -27.17 -11.01
N LEU A 130 -7.29 -26.23 -11.62
CA LEU A 130 -8.14 -25.26 -10.92
C LEU A 130 -9.57 -25.77 -10.67
N SER A 131 -9.94 -26.95 -11.19
CA SER A 131 -11.32 -27.45 -11.16
C SER A 131 -11.88 -27.72 -9.77
N ASN A 132 -11.02 -27.92 -8.77
CA ASN A 132 -11.40 -28.15 -7.39
C ASN A 132 -11.56 -26.86 -6.56
N LEU A 133 -11.17 -25.70 -7.12
CA LEU A 133 -11.31 -24.43 -6.41
C LEU A 133 -12.78 -24.00 -6.38
N THR A 134 -13.22 -23.51 -5.22
CA THR A 134 -14.59 -23.00 -5.01
C THR A 134 -14.66 -21.48 -5.04
N ILE A 135 -13.50 -20.81 -5.08
CA ILE A 135 -13.37 -19.37 -5.13
C ILE A 135 -14.10 -18.76 -6.33
N SER A 136 -14.79 -17.66 -6.05
CA SER A 136 -15.57 -16.95 -7.05
C SER A 136 -14.68 -16.09 -7.96
N PRO A 137 -15.04 -15.93 -9.25
CA PRO A 137 -14.39 -14.99 -10.16
C PRO A 137 -14.36 -13.55 -9.62
N GLU A 138 -15.34 -13.15 -8.81
CA GLU A 138 -15.43 -11.84 -8.19
C GLU A 138 -14.30 -11.60 -7.17
N ILE A 139 -14.04 -12.57 -6.29
CA ILE A 139 -12.94 -12.48 -5.31
C ILE A 139 -11.59 -12.45 -6.05
N CYS A 140 -11.43 -13.29 -7.06
CA CYS A 140 -10.24 -13.28 -7.93
C CYS A 140 -10.04 -11.92 -8.62
N ALA A 141 -11.11 -11.30 -9.11
CA ALA A 141 -11.04 -9.99 -9.77
C ALA A 141 -10.63 -8.86 -8.82
N GLN A 142 -11.07 -8.91 -7.57
CA GLN A 142 -10.65 -7.97 -6.52
C GLN A 142 -9.18 -8.16 -6.10
N ASN A 143 -8.67 -9.40 -6.24
CA ASN A 143 -7.32 -9.79 -5.81
C ASN A 143 -6.47 -10.25 -7.01
N ARG A 144 -6.42 -9.43 -8.06
CA ARG A 144 -5.86 -9.78 -9.38
C ARG A 144 -4.41 -10.30 -9.35
N TYR A 145 -3.61 -9.85 -8.39
CA TYR A 145 -2.19 -10.18 -8.32
C TYR A 145 -1.91 -11.41 -7.45
N VAL A 146 -2.92 -11.92 -6.75
CA VAL A 146 -2.80 -13.04 -5.81
C VAL A 146 -3.13 -14.34 -6.53
N ASP A 147 -2.38 -15.40 -6.23
CA ASP A 147 -2.67 -16.73 -6.75
C ASP A 147 -4.06 -17.21 -6.31
N PRO A 148 -4.95 -17.63 -7.22
CA PRO A 148 -6.25 -18.18 -6.83
C PRO A 148 -6.17 -19.36 -5.86
N ILE A 149 -5.10 -20.16 -5.92
CA ILE A 149 -4.88 -21.25 -4.96
C ILE A 149 -4.63 -20.69 -3.56
N ALA A 150 -3.86 -19.61 -3.43
CA ALA A 150 -3.63 -18.95 -2.14
C ALA A 150 -4.92 -18.33 -1.61
N LEU A 151 -5.70 -17.68 -2.48
CA LEU A 151 -6.99 -17.09 -2.10
C LEU A 151 -8.00 -18.15 -1.64
N GLU A 152 -8.06 -19.32 -2.28
CA GLU A 152 -8.89 -20.45 -1.82
C GLU A 152 -8.49 -20.87 -0.40
N GLN A 153 -7.18 -21.01 -0.14
CA GLN A 153 -6.69 -21.41 1.17
C GLN A 153 -7.00 -20.34 2.23
N ILE A 154 -6.81 -19.06 1.93
CA ILE A 154 -7.22 -17.95 2.81
C ILE A 154 -8.72 -18.01 3.10
N LEU A 155 -9.55 -18.22 2.07
CA LEU A 155 -11.00 -18.27 2.21
C LEU A 155 -11.42 -19.46 3.10
N ALA A 156 -10.88 -20.64 2.84
CA ALA A 156 -11.18 -21.88 3.57
C ALA A 156 -10.63 -21.90 5.01
N ASP A 157 -9.60 -21.10 5.30
CA ASP A 157 -8.98 -21.08 6.62
C ASP A 157 -9.87 -20.40 7.66
N SER A 158 -10.54 -21.23 8.48
CA SER A 158 -11.40 -20.80 9.59
C SER A 158 -10.63 -20.40 10.85
N GLN A 159 -9.31 -20.63 10.89
CA GLN A 159 -8.47 -20.36 12.06
C GLN A 159 -7.77 -18.99 11.98
N ILE A 160 -7.90 -18.28 10.85
CA ILE A 160 -7.45 -16.89 10.73
C ILE A 160 -8.06 -16.06 11.87
N PRO A 161 -7.23 -15.37 12.69
CA PRO A 161 -7.73 -14.49 13.73
C PRO A 161 -8.70 -13.45 13.20
N ARG A 162 -9.60 -12.97 14.06
CA ARG A 162 -10.57 -11.95 13.68
C ARG A 162 -9.85 -10.73 13.08
N LEU A 163 -10.27 -10.35 11.87
CA LEU A 163 -9.73 -9.19 11.18
C LEU A 163 -10.12 -7.90 11.93
N PRO A 164 -9.16 -7.02 12.23
CA PRO A 164 -9.46 -5.73 12.83
C PRO A 164 -10.30 -4.82 11.92
N GLU A 165 -11.54 -4.53 12.31
CA GLU A 165 -12.43 -3.70 11.49
C GLU A 165 -12.51 -2.25 11.99
N ASN A 166 -12.32 -2.04 13.30
CA ASN A 166 -12.49 -0.74 13.94
C ASN A 166 -11.13 -0.03 14.13
N PRO A 167 -10.87 1.09 13.42
CA PRO A 167 -9.66 1.88 13.58
C PRO A 167 -9.42 2.40 15.01
N ASN A 168 -10.49 2.55 15.80
CA ASN A 168 -10.45 3.06 17.17
C ASN A 168 -10.36 1.97 18.25
N ASP A 169 -10.18 0.71 17.89
CA ASP A 169 -10.04 -0.36 18.86
C ASP A 169 -8.82 -0.13 19.77
N SER A 170 -9.02 -0.17 21.09
CA SER A 170 -7.94 -0.03 22.07
C SER A 170 -6.92 -1.16 21.99
N ASN A 171 -7.33 -2.34 21.52
CA ASN A 171 -6.51 -3.54 21.38
C ASN A 171 -5.96 -3.73 19.95
N LEU A 172 -6.12 -2.74 19.06
CA LEU A 172 -5.76 -2.84 17.64
C LEU A 172 -4.33 -3.35 17.41
N ALA A 173 -3.35 -2.84 18.18
CA ALA A 173 -1.96 -3.27 18.05
C ALA A 173 -1.80 -4.79 18.28
N ASN A 174 -2.42 -5.34 19.32
CA ASN A 174 -2.34 -6.76 19.62
C ASN A 174 -3.08 -7.60 18.59
N LEU A 175 -4.26 -7.17 18.14
CA LEU A 175 -5.01 -7.88 17.10
C LEU A 175 -4.22 -7.95 15.78
N LEU A 176 -3.56 -6.86 15.39
CA LEU A 176 -2.67 -6.87 14.22
C LEU A 176 -1.46 -7.79 14.44
N ASN A 177 -0.89 -7.80 15.65
CA ASN A 177 0.24 -8.66 15.98
C ASN A 177 -0.11 -10.14 15.84
N ASP A 178 -1.21 -10.56 16.45
CA ASP A 178 -1.72 -11.92 16.40
C ASP A 178 -2.03 -12.36 14.97
N LEU A 179 -2.68 -11.49 14.19
CA LEU A 179 -2.99 -11.73 12.79
C LEU A 179 -1.72 -11.93 11.94
N ILE A 180 -0.75 -11.03 12.04
CA ILE A 180 0.49 -11.11 11.24
C ILE A 180 1.32 -12.33 11.67
N GLN A 181 1.40 -12.60 12.97
CA GLN A 181 2.10 -13.77 13.48
C GLN A 181 1.42 -15.08 13.06
N TYR A 182 0.09 -15.09 12.97
CA TYR A 182 -0.64 -16.24 12.44
C TYR A 182 -0.32 -16.45 10.96
N LEU A 183 -0.46 -15.39 10.14
CA LEU A 183 -0.23 -15.44 8.70
C LEU A 183 1.22 -15.82 8.36
N SER A 184 2.19 -15.43 9.19
CA SER A 184 3.59 -15.78 9.00
C SER A 184 3.91 -17.26 9.19
N ARG A 185 2.95 -18.06 9.69
CA ARG A 185 3.10 -19.51 9.88
C ARG A 185 2.35 -20.31 8.81
N GLN A 186 1.60 -19.64 7.93
CA GLN A 186 0.80 -20.29 6.91
C GLN A 186 1.59 -20.47 5.62
N SER A 187 1.63 -21.69 5.10
CA SER A 187 2.38 -22.00 3.87
C SER A 187 1.94 -21.17 2.67
N TYR A 188 0.66 -20.76 2.63
CA TYR A 188 0.09 -19.93 1.56
C TYR A 188 0.39 -18.44 1.67
N TYR A 189 0.95 -17.97 2.79
CA TYR A 189 1.11 -16.54 3.04
C TYR A 189 2.47 -16.13 3.59
N ILE A 190 3.24 -17.08 4.15
CA ILE A 190 4.54 -16.81 4.79
C ILE A 190 5.49 -16.03 3.88
N GLN A 191 5.60 -16.41 2.60
CA GLN A 191 6.47 -15.72 1.64
C GLN A 191 6.06 -14.26 1.46
N ARG A 192 4.75 -13.98 1.41
CA ARG A 192 4.22 -12.62 1.29
C ARG A 192 4.52 -11.80 2.56
N VAL A 193 4.39 -12.40 3.75
CA VAL A 193 4.78 -11.74 5.01
C VAL A 193 6.28 -11.41 5.01
N GLU A 194 7.13 -12.37 4.63
CA GLU A 194 8.58 -12.18 4.60
C GLU A 194 9.01 -11.12 3.59
N GLN A 195 8.33 -11.01 2.46
CA GLN A 195 8.62 -9.99 1.44
C GLN A 195 8.20 -8.59 1.89
N GLU A 196 6.96 -8.46 2.38
CA GLU A 196 6.41 -7.15 2.77
C GLU A 196 7.09 -6.61 4.04
N LEU A 197 7.34 -7.45 5.03
CA LEU A 197 7.85 -7.01 6.34
C LEU A 197 9.33 -7.34 6.55
N GLY A 198 9.87 -8.36 5.88
CA GLY A 198 11.18 -8.90 6.19
C GLY A 198 11.13 -9.92 7.33
N SER A 199 11.84 -11.05 7.15
CA SER A 199 11.90 -12.15 8.14
C SER A 199 12.36 -11.70 9.54
N ARG A 200 13.22 -10.67 9.62
CA ARG A 200 13.69 -10.09 10.88
C ARG A 200 12.59 -9.38 11.67
N ILE A 201 11.61 -8.75 11.02
CA ILE A 201 10.54 -8.04 11.73
C ILE A 201 9.66 -9.06 12.45
N VAL A 202 9.29 -10.14 11.78
CA VAL A 202 8.40 -11.19 12.30
C VAL A 202 9.05 -12.01 13.41
N SER A 203 10.35 -12.29 13.30
CA SER A 203 11.08 -13.14 14.24
C SER A 203 11.62 -12.41 15.48
N THR A 204 11.41 -11.09 15.59
CA THR A 204 11.94 -10.28 16.70
C THR A 204 10.85 -9.43 17.36
N GLY A 205 11.19 -8.75 18.46
CA GLY A 205 10.31 -7.76 19.10
C GLY A 205 9.88 -6.58 18.20
N LYS A 206 10.44 -6.48 16.98
CA LYS A 206 10.09 -5.43 16.02
C LYS A 206 8.66 -5.54 15.48
N LEU A 207 8.04 -6.73 15.46
CA LEU A 207 6.63 -6.86 15.09
C LEU A 207 5.71 -6.12 16.07
N GLN A 208 6.03 -6.14 17.36
CA GLN A 208 5.25 -5.42 18.38
C GLN A 208 5.40 -3.91 18.22
N ALA A 209 6.62 -3.42 17.94
CA ALA A 209 6.84 -2.01 17.61
C ALA A 209 6.06 -1.59 16.36
N LEU A 210 6.14 -2.37 15.27
CA LEU A 210 5.42 -2.12 14.02
C LEU A 210 3.91 -1.99 14.25
N THR A 211 3.32 -2.94 15.00
CA THR A 211 1.88 -2.97 15.24
C THR A 211 1.41 -1.90 16.22
N MET A 212 2.27 -1.48 17.15
CA MET A 212 2.04 -0.30 17.98
C MET A 212 2.00 0.97 17.13
N TYR A 213 3.02 1.17 16.28
CA TYR A 213 3.05 2.29 15.34
C TYR A 213 1.85 2.26 14.40
N ALA A 214 1.44 1.10 13.91
CA ALA A 214 0.23 0.96 13.09
C ALA A 214 -1.02 1.45 13.81
N SER A 215 -1.22 1.04 15.07
CA SER A 215 -2.36 1.50 15.88
C SER A 215 -2.35 3.02 16.08
N GLN A 216 -1.20 3.62 16.38
CA GLN A 216 -1.08 5.07 16.58
C GLN A 216 -1.29 5.84 15.27
N TRP A 217 -0.68 5.36 14.19
CA TRP A 217 -0.77 5.94 12.85
C TRP A 217 -2.20 5.96 12.34
N ILE A 218 -2.90 4.81 12.39
CA ILE A 218 -4.31 4.68 12.03
C ILE A 218 -5.19 5.65 12.82
N LYS A 219 -4.88 5.85 14.11
CA LYS A 219 -5.60 6.76 15.00
C LYS A 219 -5.35 8.25 14.70
N GLY A 220 -4.49 8.57 13.73
CA GLY A 220 -4.15 9.95 13.41
C GLY A 220 -3.23 10.59 14.45
N GLN A 221 -2.42 9.80 15.17
CA GLN A 221 -1.45 10.37 16.10
C GLN A 221 -0.35 11.12 15.30
N PRO A 222 -0.02 12.37 15.65
CA PRO A 222 1.10 13.11 15.05
C PRO A 222 2.41 12.36 15.23
N LEU A 223 3.29 12.40 14.24
CA LEU A 223 4.58 11.69 14.27
C LEU A 223 5.43 12.10 15.48
N ALA A 224 5.47 13.39 15.81
CA ALA A 224 6.18 13.88 16.99
C ALA A 224 5.72 13.17 18.29
N LYS A 225 4.41 12.92 18.43
CA LYS A 225 3.86 12.19 19.59
C LYS A 225 4.12 10.68 19.53
N MET A 226 4.33 10.11 18.35
CA MET A 226 4.65 8.68 18.21
C MET A 226 6.13 8.42 18.54
N LEU A 227 7.00 9.34 18.14
CA LEU A 227 8.45 9.28 18.32
C LEU A 227 8.89 9.73 19.72
N ASP A 228 8.11 10.55 20.42
CA ASP A 228 8.36 10.90 21.83
C ASP A 228 8.05 9.71 22.76
N ASN A 229 9.01 8.79 22.87
CA ASN A 229 8.93 7.65 23.75
C ASN A 229 10.30 7.29 24.35
N SER A 230 10.30 6.58 25.47
CA SER A 230 11.54 6.29 26.22
C SER A 230 12.60 5.55 25.41
N PHE A 231 12.20 4.73 24.44
CA PHE A 231 13.14 4.00 23.59
C PHE A 231 13.86 4.95 22.63
N ILE A 232 13.11 5.74 21.87
CA ILE A 232 13.66 6.72 20.92
C ILE A 232 14.44 7.81 21.65
N ASN A 233 13.92 8.31 22.78
CA ASN A 233 14.62 9.31 23.60
C ASN A 233 15.95 8.80 24.16
N SER A 234 16.09 7.48 24.35
CA SER A 234 17.36 6.84 24.76
C SER A 234 18.31 6.52 23.58
N LYS A 235 17.80 6.55 22.34
CA LYS A 235 18.51 6.21 21.11
C LYS A 235 18.05 7.11 19.95
N PRO A 236 18.47 8.39 19.93
CA PRO A 236 18.04 9.34 18.89
C PRO A 236 18.36 8.86 17.46
N ASP A 237 19.45 8.12 17.28
CA ASP A 237 19.84 7.53 15.99
C ASP A 237 18.81 6.52 15.42
N GLU A 238 17.84 6.06 16.22
CA GLU A 238 16.76 5.17 15.77
C GLU A 238 15.54 5.93 15.24
N ILE A 239 15.54 7.27 15.24
CA ILE A 239 14.42 8.08 14.71
C ILE A 239 14.16 7.75 13.25
N ASP A 240 15.19 7.74 12.40
CA ASP A 240 15.04 7.47 10.96
C ASP A 240 14.53 6.05 10.70
N SER A 241 14.99 5.09 11.50
CA SER A 241 14.54 3.70 11.48
C SER A 241 13.06 3.59 11.87
N ALA A 242 12.61 4.35 12.86
CA ALA A 242 11.20 4.41 13.26
C ALA A 242 10.32 5.08 12.20
N ILE A 243 10.78 6.19 11.60
CA ILE A 243 10.06 6.87 10.51
C ILE A 243 9.96 5.95 9.30
N SER A 244 11.05 5.29 8.89
CA SER A 244 11.06 4.30 7.82
C SER A 244 10.10 3.14 8.09
N MET A 245 9.99 2.70 9.35
CA MET A 245 9.02 1.69 9.75
C MET A 245 7.57 2.20 9.63
N ILE A 246 7.29 3.44 10.02
CA ILE A 246 5.95 4.02 9.93
C ILE A 246 5.56 4.27 8.46
N GLU A 247 6.36 5.02 7.72
CA GLU A 247 6.03 5.40 6.35
C GLU A 247 6.16 4.21 5.37
N GLY A 248 7.23 3.42 5.49
CA GLY A 248 7.49 2.30 4.58
C GLY A 248 6.76 1.02 4.93
N LYS A 249 6.69 0.66 6.22
CA LYS A 249 6.07 -0.62 6.63
C LYS A 249 4.62 -0.46 7.05
N VAL A 250 4.29 0.52 7.88
CA VAL A 250 2.92 0.73 8.32
C VAL A 250 2.06 1.27 7.18
N ALA A 251 2.42 2.39 6.56
CA ALA A 251 1.55 3.04 5.57
C ALA A 251 1.50 2.31 4.22
N TYR A 252 2.55 1.53 3.88
CA TYR A 252 2.65 0.89 2.57
C TYR A 252 2.62 -0.66 2.63
N SER A 253 3.58 -1.29 3.32
CA SER A 253 3.69 -2.76 3.28
C SER A 253 2.54 -3.48 3.99
N LEU A 254 2.06 -2.98 5.14
CA LEU A 254 0.98 -3.63 5.88
C LEU A 254 -0.36 -3.64 5.13
N PRO A 255 -0.83 -2.54 4.50
CA PRO A 255 -2.04 -2.56 3.68
C PRO A 255 -1.94 -3.57 2.54
N ASN A 256 -0.81 -3.59 1.83
CA ASN A 256 -0.56 -4.55 0.74
C ASN A 256 -0.51 -6.00 1.26
N LEU A 257 0.09 -6.21 2.44
CA LEU A 257 0.12 -7.51 3.09
C LEU A 257 -1.28 -7.98 3.50
N LEU A 258 -2.17 -7.10 3.94
CA LEU A 258 -3.46 -7.52 4.49
C LEU A 258 -4.59 -7.49 3.45
N ALA A 259 -4.47 -6.72 2.37
CA ALA A 259 -5.51 -6.56 1.35
C ALA A 259 -6.05 -7.90 0.79
N PRO A 260 -5.21 -8.91 0.45
CA PRO A 260 -5.71 -10.21 0.00
C PRO A 260 -6.58 -10.93 1.03
N VAL A 261 -6.24 -10.81 2.32
CA VAL A 261 -6.97 -11.46 3.41
C VAL A 261 -8.33 -10.80 3.62
N TYR A 262 -8.37 -9.46 3.65
CA TYR A 262 -9.63 -8.72 3.77
C TYR A 262 -10.52 -8.93 2.55
N GLY A 263 -9.94 -8.86 1.34
CA GLY A 263 -10.64 -9.07 0.09
C GLY A 263 -11.22 -10.49 -0.02
N ALA A 264 -10.45 -11.52 0.31
CA ALA A 264 -10.94 -12.90 0.29
C ALA A 264 -12.04 -13.15 1.34
N LYS A 265 -11.92 -12.57 2.54
CA LYS A 265 -12.94 -12.72 3.60
C LYS A 265 -14.15 -11.80 3.43
N GLY A 266 -14.15 -10.91 2.43
CA GLY A 266 -15.24 -9.97 2.18
C GLY A 266 -15.47 -8.97 3.31
N VAL A 267 -14.42 -8.63 4.06
CA VAL A 267 -14.46 -7.67 5.18
C VAL A 267 -14.15 -6.27 4.68
N ASP A 268 -14.78 -5.25 5.28
CA ASP A 268 -14.54 -3.85 4.94
C ASP A 268 -13.05 -3.47 5.07
N THR A 269 -12.53 -2.78 4.06
CA THR A 269 -11.13 -2.36 3.95
C THR A 269 -10.86 -0.97 4.53
N VAL A 270 -11.83 -0.34 5.20
CA VAL A 270 -11.66 0.97 5.88
C VAL A 270 -10.39 1.03 6.71
N ILE A 271 -10.05 -0.04 7.45
CA ILE A 271 -8.84 -0.03 8.27
C ILE A 271 -7.57 0.06 7.42
N LEU A 272 -7.55 -0.59 6.25
CA LEU A 272 -6.43 -0.54 5.32
C LEU A 272 -6.28 0.87 4.74
N THR A 273 -7.40 1.51 4.38
CA THR A 273 -7.39 2.91 3.95
C THR A 273 -6.92 3.86 5.06
N CYS A 274 -7.31 3.62 6.31
CA CYS A 274 -6.84 4.42 7.45
C CYS A 274 -5.35 4.19 7.71
N MET A 275 -4.85 2.99 7.44
CA MET A 275 -3.45 2.63 7.56
C MET A 275 -2.61 3.29 6.45
N GLU A 276 -3.09 3.30 5.21
CA GLU A 276 -2.45 4.03 4.10
C GLU A 276 -2.44 5.56 4.35
N ALA A 277 -3.57 6.12 4.77
CA ALA A 277 -3.72 7.56 4.97
C ALA A 277 -3.13 8.05 6.31
N GLY A 278 -2.94 7.18 7.29
CA GLY A 278 -2.52 7.55 8.63
C GLY A 278 -3.53 8.39 9.40
N SER A 279 -4.83 8.22 9.13
CA SER A 279 -5.88 8.83 9.94
C SER A 279 -7.23 8.17 9.70
N PHE A 280 -7.93 7.83 10.79
CA PHE A 280 -9.32 7.38 10.74
C PHE A 280 -10.33 8.54 10.64
N ASN A 281 -9.92 9.78 10.93
CA ASN A 281 -10.81 10.93 10.90
C ASN A 281 -11.15 11.30 9.43
N PRO A 282 -12.44 11.21 9.02
CA PRO A 282 -12.83 11.51 7.65
C PRO A 282 -12.54 12.96 7.23
N PHE A 283 -12.58 13.89 8.17
CA PHE A 283 -12.28 15.30 7.89
C PHE A 283 -10.80 15.51 7.61
N THR A 284 -9.92 14.92 8.42
CA THR A 284 -8.47 14.95 8.17
C THR A 284 -8.13 14.34 6.81
N ARG A 285 -8.72 13.19 6.46
CA ARG A 285 -8.50 12.58 5.14
C ARG A 285 -8.97 13.47 3.99
N LYS A 286 -10.12 14.14 4.12
CA LYS A 286 -10.60 15.12 3.13
C LYS A 286 -9.63 16.29 2.96
N LEU A 287 -8.94 16.73 4.02
CA LEU A 287 -7.90 17.75 3.91
C LEU A 287 -6.67 17.21 3.16
N MET A 288 -6.28 15.96 3.44
CA MET A 288 -5.20 15.28 2.71
C MET A 288 -5.52 15.09 1.23
N ASP A 289 -6.78 14.83 0.88
CA ASP A 289 -7.25 14.76 -0.52
C ASP A 289 -7.10 16.11 -1.27
N LEU A 290 -6.98 17.23 -0.55
CA LEU A 290 -6.62 18.53 -1.14
C LEU A 290 -5.13 18.69 -1.43
N GLY A 291 -4.31 17.68 -1.12
CA GLY A 291 -2.85 17.72 -1.22
C GLY A 291 -2.15 18.35 -0.02
N ILE A 292 -2.84 18.52 1.11
CA ILE A 292 -2.23 19.01 2.35
C ILE A 292 -1.48 17.85 3.02
N ALA A 293 -0.24 18.08 3.43
CA ALA A 293 0.57 17.10 4.15
C ALA A 293 -0.15 16.59 5.43
N ARG A 294 0.03 15.30 5.75
CA ARG A 294 -0.67 14.63 6.87
C ARG A 294 -0.56 15.40 8.20
N GLU A 295 0.66 15.78 8.59
CA GLU A 295 0.89 16.46 9.87
C GLU A 295 0.17 17.82 9.93
N THR A 296 0.21 18.58 8.83
CA THR A 296 -0.53 19.84 8.70
C THR A 296 -2.04 19.62 8.71
N ALA A 297 -2.54 18.59 8.03
CA ALA A 297 -3.95 18.22 8.03
C ALA A 297 -4.44 17.82 9.43
N LEU A 298 -3.62 17.11 10.21
CA LEU A 298 -3.90 16.78 11.61
C LEU A 298 -4.03 18.04 12.46
N LYS A 299 -3.06 18.96 12.38
CA LYS A 299 -3.11 20.25 13.09
C LYS A 299 -4.36 21.06 12.75
N ILE A 300 -4.67 21.21 11.45
CA ILE A 300 -5.90 21.89 11.00
C ILE A 300 -7.15 21.22 11.56
N SER A 301 -7.15 19.90 11.71
CA SER A 301 -8.28 19.14 12.23
C SER A 301 -8.45 19.20 13.76
N GLU A 302 -7.37 19.51 14.50
CA GLU A 302 -7.37 19.70 15.95
C GLU A 302 -7.82 21.12 16.36
N GLU A 303 -7.68 22.11 15.47
CA GLU A 303 -8.10 23.49 15.73
C GLU A 303 -9.57 23.51 16.19
N PRO A 304 -9.85 24.01 17.41
CA PRO A 304 -11.17 23.94 18.00
C PRO A 304 -12.13 24.62 17.05
N ARG A 305 -13.09 23.84 16.54
CA ARG A 305 -14.19 24.26 15.65
C ARG A 305 -14.95 25.41 16.30
N LYS A 306 -14.42 26.62 16.22
CA LYS A 306 -15.16 27.84 16.48
C LYS A 306 -16.13 27.92 15.31
N GLN A 307 -17.33 27.42 15.62
CA GLN A 307 -18.61 27.67 14.97
C GLN A 307 -18.45 28.47 13.69
N LEU A 308 -18.60 27.81 12.54
CA LEU A 308 -19.16 28.31 11.28
C LEU A 308 -18.72 27.32 10.21
N ILE A 309 -19.70 26.74 9.52
CA ILE A 309 -19.54 25.78 8.42
C ILE A 309 -19.24 24.37 8.94
N THR A 310 -20.29 23.56 9.11
CA THR A 310 -20.19 22.16 8.69
C THR A 310 -19.82 22.25 7.21
N PRO A 311 -18.58 21.95 6.79
CA PRO A 311 -18.26 22.02 5.37
C PRO A 311 -19.30 21.17 4.68
N SER A 312 -20.01 21.74 3.71
CA SER A 312 -20.56 20.83 2.72
C SER A 312 -19.37 20.03 2.20
N ASP A 313 -19.58 18.77 1.84
CA ASP A 313 -18.51 17.89 1.35
C ASP A 313 -17.91 18.36 0.01
N THR A 314 -18.22 19.59 -0.42
CA THR A 314 -17.65 20.20 -1.61
C THR A 314 -16.24 20.72 -1.34
N TYR A 315 -15.40 20.49 -2.35
CA TYR A 315 -14.03 20.98 -2.40
C TYR A 315 -13.88 22.48 -2.06
N GLN A 316 -14.80 23.31 -2.55
CA GLN A 316 -14.74 24.77 -2.38
C GLN A 316 -14.91 25.19 -0.91
N ASP A 317 -15.76 24.50 -0.15
CA ASP A 317 -15.98 24.84 1.25
C ASP A 317 -14.80 24.41 2.12
N LEU A 318 -14.17 23.27 1.80
CA LEU A 318 -12.92 22.85 2.46
C LEU A 318 -11.79 23.84 2.19
N VAL A 319 -11.63 24.33 0.95
CA VAL A 319 -10.62 25.35 0.62
C VAL A 319 -10.86 26.66 1.38
N LYS A 320 -12.12 27.12 1.46
CA LYS A 320 -12.46 28.33 2.23
C LYS A 320 -12.15 28.15 3.72
N PHE A 321 -12.48 27.00 4.28
CA PHE A 321 -12.16 26.67 5.66
C PHE A 321 -10.65 26.71 5.91
N VAL A 322 -9.86 26.06 5.05
CA VAL A 322 -8.39 26.05 5.18
C VAL A 322 -7.82 27.46 5.06
N LYS A 323 -8.32 28.31 4.15
CA LYS A 323 -7.91 29.71 4.04
C LYS A 323 -8.20 30.53 5.31
N LEU A 324 -9.26 30.20 6.03
CA LEU A 324 -9.63 30.86 7.29
C LEU A 324 -8.74 30.43 8.47
N VAL A 325 -8.34 29.16 8.49
CA VAL A 325 -7.45 28.60 9.53
C VAL A 325 -5.98 28.93 9.25
N ALA A 326 -5.58 29.02 7.99
CA ALA A 326 -4.18 29.21 7.59
C ALA A 326 -3.43 30.31 8.37
N PRO A 327 -4.00 31.50 8.67
CA PRO A 327 -3.30 32.52 9.43
C PRO A 327 -2.89 32.12 10.85
N SER A 328 -3.57 31.15 11.49
CA SER A 328 -3.19 30.65 12.82
C SER A 328 -2.09 29.59 12.79
N LEU A 329 -1.80 29.02 11.61
CA LEU A 329 -0.75 28.02 11.44
C LEU A 329 0.63 28.68 11.39
N GLU A 330 1.64 27.94 11.84
CA GLU A 330 3.04 28.34 11.73
C GLU A 330 3.47 28.45 10.26
N LYS A 331 4.55 29.20 10.02
CA LYS A 331 5.07 29.43 8.66
C LYS A 331 5.28 28.10 7.90
N TRP A 332 5.87 27.11 8.57
CA TRP A 332 6.20 25.82 7.96
C TRP A 332 4.98 24.97 7.64
N ASP A 333 3.90 25.09 8.40
CA ASP A 333 2.64 24.42 8.10
C ASP A 333 1.92 25.10 6.93
N ARG A 334 1.96 26.43 6.85
CA ARG A 334 1.31 27.18 5.77
C ARG A 334 1.89 26.87 4.39
N ILE A 335 3.21 26.71 4.27
CA ILE A 335 3.85 26.42 2.98
C ILE A 335 3.47 25.04 2.42
N GLN A 336 2.96 24.13 3.27
CA GLN A 336 2.48 22.81 2.85
C GLN A 336 1.06 22.84 2.27
N ILE A 337 0.42 24.01 2.18
CA ILE A 337 -0.95 24.15 1.68
C ILE A 337 -0.89 24.68 0.24
N PRO A 338 -1.20 23.84 -0.77
CA PRO A 338 -0.85 24.11 -2.17
C PRO A 338 -1.65 25.23 -2.86
N PHE A 339 -2.66 25.81 -2.19
CA PHE A 339 -3.59 26.79 -2.78
C PHE A 339 -3.68 28.09 -1.96
N LEU A 340 -2.69 28.34 -1.09
CA LEU A 340 -2.55 29.59 -0.35
C LEU A 340 -1.72 30.66 -1.06
N GLU A 341 -1.19 30.36 -2.25
CA GLU A 341 -0.50 31.33 -3.10
C GLU A 341 -1.43 32.43 -3.64
#